data_AF-A0A7W9Z342-F1
#
_entry.id   AF-A0A7W9Z342-F1
#
_cell.length_a   1.000
_cell.length_b   1.000
_cell.length_c   1.000
_cell.angle_alpha   90.00
_cell.angle_beta   90.00
_cell.angle_gamma   90.00
#
_symmetry.space_group_name_H-M   'P 1'
#
loop_
_entity.id
_entity.type
_entity.pdbx_description
1 polymer ?
#
loop_
_entity_poly.entity_id
_entity_poly.type
_entity_poly.pdbx_seq_one_letter_code
_entity_poly.pdbx_strand_id
1 'polypeptide(L)'
;MNCFKCLAMAAVVGTCLAVTAPKAQAQVVVGIGAAPICPYGYYDYAPYSCAPYGYYGPEWFTEGVFIGAGPWFRGHAEFRGHVDNHYDVQHGYRGPMPNRGDRSEPTKRPGMTANFKGNEVRDGRGHSGESGH
;
A
#
# COMPACT_ATOMS: atom_id res chain seq x y z
N MET A 1 30.93 56.95 -23.33
CA MET A 1 31.10 55.87 -22.33
C MET A 1 29.94 54.89 -22.48
N ASN A 2 30.10 53.95 -23.41
CA ASN A 2 29.05 53.05 -23.90
C ASN A 2 28.94 51.74 -23.09
N CYS A 3 29.55 51.66 -21.91
CA CYS A 3 29.59 50.43 -21.11
C CYS A 3 28.34 50.25 -20.22
N PHE A 4 27.69 51.34 -19.82
CA PHE A 4 26.55 51.28 -18.88
C PHE A 4 25.23 50.84 -19.52
N LYS A 5 25.05 51.00 -20.84
CA LYS A 5 23.84 50.57 -21.56
C LYS A 5 23.82 49.08 -21.87
N CYS A 6 24.99 48.43 -21.95
CA CYS A 6 25.10 47.00 -22.21
C CYS A 6 24.79 46.16 -20.95
N LEU A 7 25.17 46.65 -19.76
CA LEU A 7 24.94 45.95 -18.49
C LEU A 7 23.47 45.90 -18.07
N ALA A 8 22.65 46.87 -18.48
CA ALA A 8 21.23 46.90 -18.16
C ALA A 8 20.39 45.89 -18.97
N MET A 9 20.81 45.51 -20.19
CA MET A 9 20.09 44.51 -20.99
C MET A 9 20.43 43.06 -20.63
N ALA A 10 21.61 42.80 -20.03
CA ALA A 10 21.99 41.45 -19.63
C ALA A 10 21.21 40.93 -18.40
N ALA A 11 20.69 41.82 -17.56
CA ALA A 11 20.00 41.44 -16.33
C ALA A 11 18.52 41.02 -16.54
N VAL A 12 17.89 41.44 -17.64
CA VAL A 12 16.47 41.14 -17.92
C VAL A 12 16.28 39.80 -18.65
N VAL A 13 17.31 39.30 -19.34
CA VAL A 13 17.23 38.02 -20.06
C VAL A 13 17.49 36.82 -19.13
N GLY A 14 18.20 37.02 -18.01
CA GLY A 14 18.53 35.95 -17.06
C GLY A 14 17.38 35.52 -16.13
N THR A 15 16.38 36.36 -15.92
CA THR A 15 15.28 36.10 -14.96
C THR A 15 14.08 35.36 -15.56
N CYS A 16 13.94 35.31 -16.89
CA CYS A 16 12.82 34.63 -17.54
C CYS A 16 12.96 33.08 -17.62
N LEU A 17 14.11 32.51 -17.27
CA LEU A 17 14.34 31.06 -17.40
C LEU A 17 14.06 30.24 -16.13
N ALA A 18 13.69 30.87 -15.01
CA ALA A 18 13.51 30.19 -13.73
C ALA A 18 12.06 29.79 -13.38
N VAL A 19 11.06 30.15 -14.18
CA VAL A 19 9.63 30.03 -13.79
C VAL A 19 8.92 28.78 -14.32
N THR A 20 9.56 28.00 -15.20
CA THR A 20 8.93 26.81 -15.81
C THR A 20 9.69 25.52 -15.50
N ALA A 21 10.01 25.25 -14.23
CA ALA A 21 10.30 23.88 -13.85
C ALA A 21 8.97 23.10 -13.93
N PRO A 22 8.78 22.17 -14.90
CA PRO A 22 7.60 21.32 -14.89
C PRO A 22 7.65 20.55 -13.57
N LYS A 23 6.60 20.67 -12.76
CA LYS A 23 6.38 19.72 -11.67
C LYS A 23 6.25 18.37 -12.37
N ALA A 24 7.29 17.55 -12.30
CA ALA A 24 7.26 16.18 -12.77
C ALA A 24 6.26 15.43 -11.87
N GLN A 25 4.98 15.53 -12.21
CA GLN A 25 3.97 14.67 -11.64
C GLN A 25 4.24 13.28 -12.21
N ALA A 26 4.91 12.45 -11.41
CA ALA A 26 5.05 11.04 -11.72
C ALA A 26 3.63 10.47 -11.84
N GLN A 27 3.20 10.26 -13.09
CA GLN A 27 1.96 9.57 -13.40
C GLN A 27 2.23 8.11 -13.10
N VAL A 28 2.04 7.69 -11.85
CA VAL A 28 2.11 6.28 -11.48
C VAL A 28 0.83 5.65 -12.02
N VAL A 29 0.88 5.22 -13.28
CA VAL A 29 -0.12 4.30 -13.82
C VAL A 29 0.03 3.01 -13.03
N VAL A 30 -0.84 2.80 -12.03
CA VAL A 30 -0.96 1.52 -11.35
C VAL A 30 -1.68 0.59 -12.31
N GLY A 31 -0.93 0.01 -13.25
CA GLY A 31 -1.40 -1.13 -14.00
C GLY A 31 -1.77 -2.22 -13.00
N ILE A 32 -3.03 -2.65 -13.00
CA ILE A 32 -3.47 -3.81 -12.20
C ILE A 32 -2.85 -5.05 -12.86
N GLY A 33 -1.59 -5.32 -12.50
CA GLY A 33 -0.81 -6.45 -13.00
C GLY A 33 -1.16 -7.73 -12.26
N ALA A 34 -0.20 -8.65 -12.15
CA ALA A 34 -0.34 -9.80 -11.27
C ALA A 34 -0.45 -9.36 -9.79
N ALA A 35 -1.13 -10.19 -8.97
CA ALA A 35 -1.23 -9.94 -7.54
C ALA A 35 0.16 -9.91 -6.89
N PRO A 36 0.39 -9.08 -5.85
CA PRO A 36 1.64 -9.08 -5.11
C PRO A 36 1.94 -10.47 -4.50
N ILE A 37 3.15 -10.96 -4.71
CA ILE A 37 3.64 -12.18 -4.06
C ILE A 37 4.19 -11.79 -2.69
N CYS A 38 3.44 -12.08 -1.63
CA CYS A 38 3.77 -11.72 -0.26
C CYS A 38 3.54 -12.92 0.67
N PRO A 39 4.36 -13.08 1.72
CA PRO A 39 4.29 -14.28 2.58
C PRO A 39 2.99 -14.42 3.37
N TYR A 40 2.34 -13.31 3.74
CA TYR A 40 1.15 -13.28 4.60
C TYR A 40 -0.03 -12.52 3.96
N GLY A 41 0.02 -12.32 2.64
CA GLY A 41 -0.88 -11.42 1.94
C GLY A 41 -0.35 -9.98 1.83
N TYR A 42 -1.17 -9.11 1.29
CA TYR A 42 -0.87 -7.70 1.01
C TYR A 42 -2.07 -6.85 1.42
N TYR A 43 -1.85 -5.58 1.79
CA TYR A 43 -2.94 -4.69 2.18
C TYR A 43 -4.01 -4.60 1.10
N ASP A 44 -5.26 -4.48 1.52
CA ASP A 44 -6.44 -4.37 0.67
C ASP A 44 -6.58 -3.00 -0.03
N TYR A 45 -5.68 -2.07 0.26
CA TYR A 45 -5.61 -0.74 -0.33
C TYR A 45 -4.33 -0.53 -1.16
N ALA A 46 -4.38 0.37 -2.14
CA ALA A 46 -3.23 0.74 -2.95
C ALA A 46 -2.12 1.41 -2.09
N PRO A 47 -0.83 1.08 -2.30
CA PRO A 47 -0.27 0.37 -3.46
C PRO A 47 -0.17 -1.17 -3.32
N TYR A 48 -0.95 -1.79 -2.43
CA TYR A 48 -0.95 -3.23 -2.16
C TYR A 48 0.45 -3.72 -1.76
N SER A 49 1.03 -3.08 -0.74
CA SER A 49 2.29 -3.52 -0.12
C SER A 49 2.05 -4.79 0.71
N CYS A 50 3.09 -5.60 0.90
CA CYS A 50 2.97 -6.82 1.69
C CYS A 50 2.59 -6.51 3.14
N ALA A 51 1.59 -7.21 3.67
CA ALA A 51 1.13 -7.05 5.03
C ALA A 51 1.98 -7.93 5.97
N PRO A 52 2.27 -7.48 7.20
CA PRO A 52 3.02 -8.28 8.15
C PRO A 52 2.16 -9.43 8.68
N TYR A 53 2.84 -10.42 9.27
CA TYR A 53 2.17 -11.53 9.94
C TYR A 53 1.28 -11.01 11.07
N GLY A 54 0.02 -11.46 11.09
CA GLY A 54 -0.97 -11.05 12.09
C GLY A 54 -1.92 -9.95 11.62
N TYR A 55 -1.72 -9.33 10.44
CA TYR A 55 -2.67 -8.35 9.91
C TYR A 55 -4.02 -8.99 9.52
N TYR A 56 -3.99 -10.09 8.78
CA TYR A 56 -5.19 -10.80 8.35
C TYR A 56 -5.60 -11.91 9.33
N GLY A 57 -6.91 -11.99 9.58
CA GLY A 57 -7.54 -13.11 10.29
C GLY A 57 -7.55 -14.41 9.47
N PRO A 58 -7.83 -15.56 10.11
CA PRO A 58 -7.84 -16.87 9.45
C PRO A 58 -8.82 -16.96 8.27
N GLU A 59 -9.89 -16.16 8.25
CA GLU A 59 -10.92 -16.13 7.21
C GLU A 59 -10.37 -15.74 5.83
N TRP A 60 -9.26 -15.01 5.79
CA TRP A 60 -8.57 -14.59 4.56
C TRP A 60 -7.70 -15.69 3.94
N PHE A 61 -7.66 -16.87 4.55
CA PHE A 61 -6.82 -17.97 4.12
C PHE A 61 -7.64 -19.24 3.89
N THR A 62 -7.35 -19.94 2.81
CA THR A 62 -7.86 -21.28 2.52
C THR A 62 -6.68 -22.23 2.46
N GLU A 63 -6.62 -23.22 3.36
CA GLU A 63 -5.51 -24.17 3.46
C GLU A 63 -4.12 -23.49 3.56
N GLY A 64 -4.05 -22.34 4.25
CA GLY A 64 -2.82 -21.56 4.39
C GLY A 64 -2.46 -20.71 3.17
N VAL A 65 -3.34 -20.61 2.17
CA VAL A 65 -3.18 -19.75 0.99
C VAL A 65 -4.04 -18.50 1.15
N PHE A 66 -3.44 -17.32 1.00
CA PHE A 66 -4.16 -16.06 1.01
C PHE A 66 -5.09 -15.97 -0.21
N ILE A 67 -6.38 -15.69 0.03
CA ILE A 67 -7.41 -15.69 -1.02
C ILE A 67 -7.42 -14.41 -1.87
N GLY A 68 -6.56 -13.44 -1.52
CA GLY A 68 -6.43 -12.16 -2.17
C GLY A 68 -7.18 -11.04 -1.43
N ALA A 69 -6.98 -9.82 -1.90
CA ALA A 69 -7.73 -8.63 -1.55
C ALA A 69 -7.77 -7.65 -2.74
N GLY A 70 -8.72 -6.74 -2.73
CA GLY A 70 -8.90 -5.70 -3.75
C GLY A 70 -9.20 -6.28 -5.13
N PRO A 71 -8.47 -5.86 -6.19
CA PRO A 71 -8.70 -6.32 -7.56
C PRO A 71 -8.49 -7.83 -7.79
N TRP A 72 -7.71 -8.49 -6.94
CA TRP A 72 -7.39 -9.92 -7.08
C TRP A 72 -8.11 -10.81 -6.08
N PHE A 73 -9.06 -10.28 -5.31
CA PHE A 73 -9.87 -11.07 -4.40
C PHE A 73 -10.65 -12.17 -5.15
N ARG A 74 -10.56 -13.42 -4.68
CA ARG A 74 -11.23 -14.58 -5.30
C ARG A 74 -12.26 -15.27 -4.39
N GLY A 75 -12.63 -14.66 -3.27
CA GLY A 75 -13.66 -15.18 -2.38
C GLY A 75 -15.09 -14.89 -2.88
N HIS A 76 -16.07 -15.28 -2.08
CA HIS A 76 -17.48 -15.02 -2.34
C HIS A 76 -17.85 -13.54 -2.15
N ALA A 77 -18.94 -13.09 -2.78
CA ALA A 77 -19.31 -11.67 -2.79
C ALA A 77 -19.60 -11.10 -1.40
N GLU A 78 -20.24 -11.88 -0.54
CA GLU A 78 -20.61 -11.50 0.84
C GLU A 78 -19.46 -11.72 1.85
N PHE A 79 -18.23 -11.92 1.37
CA PHE A 79 -17.11 -12.21 2.25
C PHE A 79 -16.86 -11.06 3.22
N ARG A 80 -16.72 -11.43 4.50
CA ARG A 80 -16.32 -10.56 5.59
C ARG A 80 -15.20 -11.26 6.35
N GLY A 81 -14.06 -10.61 6.43
CA GLY A 81 -12.90 -11.13 7.14
C GLY A 81 -12.36 -10.09 8.10
N HIS A 82 -11.89 -10.54 9.26
CA HIS A 82 -11.29 -9.64 10.23
C HIS A 82 -9.86 -9.25 9.83
N VAL A 83 -9.49 -8.02 10.20
CA VAL A 83 -8.13 -7.50 10.14
C VAL A 83 -7.75 -6.92 11.50
N ASP A 84 -6.46 -6.89 11.80
CA ASP A 84 -5.90 -6.22 12.97
C ASP A 84 -5.10 -4.99 12.51
N ASN A 85 -5.74 -3.82 12.57
CA ASN A 85 -5.13 -2.56 12.13
C ASN A 85 -3.96 -2.09 13.01
N HIS A 86 -3.68 -2.73 14.16
CA HIS A 86 -2.44 -2.43 14.87
C HIS A 86 -1.20 -2.76 14.03
N TYR A 87 -1.36 -3.65 13.04
CA TYR A 87 -0.34 -4.01 12.06
C TYR A 87 -0.36 -3.16 10.79
N ASP A 88 -1.25 -2.17 10.70
CA ASP A 88 -1.39 -1.32 9.53
C ASP A 88 -0.49 -0.08 9.62
N VAL A 89 0.32 0.14 8.59
CA VAL A 89 1.21 1.30 8.47
C VAL A 89 0.45 2.63 8.43
N GLN A 90 -0.77 2.67 7.89
CA GLN A 90 -1.62 3.87 7.90
C GLN A 90 -2.13 4.19 9.31
N HIS A 91 -2.24 3.18 10.16
CA HIS A 91 -2.62 3.30 11.57
C HIS A 91 -1.41 3.39 12.52
N GLY A 92 -0.21 3.62 11.97
CA GLY A 92 1.00 3.90 12.75
C GLY A 92 1.87 2.69 13.09
N TYR A 93 1.62 1.52 12.48
CA TYR A 93 2.52 0.38 12.60
C TYR A 93 3.91 0.71 12.07
N ARG A 94 4.94 0.41 12.87
CA ARG A 94 6.37 0.61 12.54
C ARG A 94 7.21 -0.65 12.74
N GLY A 95 6.57 -1.81 12.83
CA GLY A 95 7.24 -3.08 13.02
C GLY A 95 7.84 -3.65 11.73
N PRO A 96 8.39 -4.87 11.81
CA PRO A 96 8.97 -5.54 10.65
C PRO A 96 7.95 -5.75 9.53
N MET A 97 8.32 -5.36 8.31
CA MET A 97 7.50 -5.53 7.11
C MET A 97 8.14 -6.57 6.18
N PRO A 98 7.38 -7.53 5.65
CA PRO A 98 7.88 -8.42 4.63
C PRO A 98 8.04 -7.69 3.28
N ASN A 99 8.97 -8.17 2.46
CA ASN A 99 9.14 -7.73 1.09
C ASN A 99 8.38 -8.64 0.12
N ARG A 100 8.19 -8.13 -1.10
CA ARG A 100 7.65 -8.94 -2.20
C ARG A 100 8.64 -10.05 -2.53
N GLY A 101 8.13 -11.28 -2.66
CA GLY A 101 8.92 -12.48 -2.93
C GLY A 101 9.52 -13.15 -1.69
N ASP A 102 9.36 -12.57 -0.50
CA ASP A 102 9.77 -13.22 0.75
C ASP A 102 8.93 -14.49 0.98
N ARG A 103 9.57 -15.48 1.62
CA ARG A 103 8.89 -16.69 2.09
C ARG A 103 8.41 -16.49 3.53
N SER A 104 7.34 -17.18 3.90
CA SER A 104 6.88 -17.22 5.29
C SER A 104 7.96 -17.80 6.20
N GLU A 105 8.06 -17.24 7.41
CA GLU A 105 8.97 -17.77 8.42
C GLU A 105 8.46 -19.14 8.90
N PRO A 106 9.35 -20.11 9.23
CA PRO A 106 8.92 -21.46 9.64
C PRO A 106 7.93 -21.48 10.82
N THR A 107 8.01 -20.50 11.71
CA THR A 107 7.19 -20.34 12.91
C THR A 107 5.92 -19.50 12.68
N LYS A 108 5.81 -18.80 11.55
CA LYS A 108 4.69 -17.92 11.22
C LYS A 108 3.97 -18.44 9.99
N ARG A 109 3.00 -19.32 10.20
CA ARG A 109 2.25 -19.94 9.11
C ARG A 109 1.08 -19.04 8.69
N PRO A 110 0.92 -18.72 7.39
CA PRO A 110 -0.19 -17.89 6.94
C PRO A 110 -1.54 -18.46 7.40
N GLY A 111 -2.43 -17.59 7.89
CA GLY A 111 -3.73 -17.97 8.43
C GLY A 111 -3.71 -18.65 9.81
N MET A 112 -2.55 -18.85 10.43
CA MET A 112 -2.46 -19.58 11.70
C MET A 112 -1.92 -18.72 12.86
N THR A 113 -2.68 -17.67 13.20
CA THR A 113 -2.37 -16.80 14.35
C THR A 113 -3.16 -17.27 15.57
N ALA A 114 -2.49 -17.96 16.50
CA ALA A 114 -3.13 -18.62 17.66
C ALA A 114 -3.98 -17.70 18.55
N ASN A 115 -3.68 -16.39 18.57
CA ASN A 115 -4.41 -15.38 19.33
C ASN A 115 -4.63 -14.13 18.47
N PHE A 116 -5.22 -14.31 17.29
CA PHE A 116 -5.53 -13.18 16.40
C PHE A 116 -6.45 -12.17 17.10
N LYS A 117 -6.12 -10.88 17.01
CA LYS A 117 -6.83 -9.78 17.69
C LYS A 117 -7.44 -8.82 16.67
N GLY A 118 -8.33 -9.34 15.83
CA GLY A 118 -9.04 -8.52 14.85
C GLY A 118 -9.79 -7.37 15.52
N ASN A 119 -9.66 -6.17 14.96
CA ASN A 119 -10.32 -4.95 15.44
C ASN A 119 -11.17 -4.26 14.37
N GLU A 120 -11.18 -4.79 13.15
CA GLU A 120 -12.04 -4.32 12.06
C GLU A 120 -12.44 -5.49 11.16
N VAL A 121 -13.61 -5.39 10.54
CA VAL A 121 -14.08 -6.34 9.52
C VAL A 121 -14.01 -5.64 8.17
N ARG A 122 -13.44 -6.32 7.17
CA ARG A 122 -13.38 -5.81 5.80
C ARG A 122 -13.95 -6.81 4.79
N ASP A 123 -14.54 -6.31 3.72
CA ASP A 123 -14.86 -7.13 2.56
C ASP A 123 -13.62 -7.35 1.66
N GLY A 124 -13.76 -8.25 0.68
CA GLY A 124 -12.69 -8.54 -0.27
C GLY A 124 -12.26 -7.35 -1.14
N ARG A 125 -13.00 -6.23 -1.12
CA ARG A 125 -12.70 -5.00 -1.88
C ARG A 125 -12.03 -3.93 -1.02
N GLY A 126 -11.91 -4.17 0.27
CA GLY A 126 -11.27 -3.30 1.26
C GLY A 126 -12.22 -2.30 1.90
N HIS A 127 -13.53 -2.46 1.73
CA HIS A 127 -14.49 -1.67 2.46
C HIS A 127 -14.65 -2.21 3.88
N SER A 128 -14.58 -1.30 4.85
CA SER A 128 -14.94 -1.57 6.23
C SER A 128 -16.41 -1.99 6.29
N GLY A 129 -16.70 -3.10 6.98
CA GLY A 129 -18.06 -3.41 7.42
C GLY A 129 -18.41 -2.55 8.64
N GLU A 130 -19.70 -2.24 8.81
CA GLU A 130 -20.20 -1.71 10.09
C GLU A 130 -19.81 -2.71 11.19
N SER A 131 -18.92 -2.29 12.09
CA SER A 131 -18.65 -3.00 13.33
C SER A 131 -19.92 -2.94 14.16
N GLY A 132 -20.75 -3.98 14.08
CA GLY A 132 -21.95 -4.10 14.90
C GLY A 132 -21.59 -4.02 16.38
N HIS A 133 -21.93 -2.89 17.00
CA HIS A 133 -22.05 -2.71 18.44
C HIS A 133 -23.46 -2.21 18.75
#